data_AF-A0A2N1QQ16-F1
#
_entry.id   AF-A0A2N1QQ16-F1
#
_cell.length_a   1.000
_cell.length_b   1.000
_cell.length_c   1.000
_cell.angle_alpha   90.00
_cell.angle_beta   90.00
_cell.angle_gamma   90.00
#
_symmetry.space_group_name_H-M   'P 1'
#
loop_
_entity.id
_entity.type
_entity.pdbx_description
1 polymer ?
#
loop_
_entity_poly.entity_id
_entity_poly.type
_entity_poly.pdbx_seq_one_letter_code
_entity_poly.pdbx_strand_id
1 'polypeptide(L)'
;MTSVFTMVVPQWQGAAAGTGPYHGAQAIARMLGADRIDVQVPVHEQSVAKKEEGIWYEYEIAEHLKSALASLEASKPQRILTIGGDCASDIASISYLNRLYDGDLTVLWLDAHADLNTPESSPSNKFHGMPLRLLLGEGAPGLLEMLPSTLEPGQVVFTGL
;
A
#
# COMPACT_ATOMS: atom_id res chain seq x y z
N MET A 1 -16.95 -6.08 -20.50
CA MET A 1 -16.29 -5.34 -19.41
C MET A 1 -15.07 -6.14 -19.00
N THR A 2 -13.88 -5.54 -18.85
CA THR A 2 -12.70 -6.25 -18.30
C THR A 2 -13.00 -6.74 -16.87
N SER A 3 -12.36 -7.82 -16.41
CA SER A 3 -12.48 -8.22 -15.00
C SER A 3 -11.72 -7.23 -14.10
N VAL A 4 -12.15 -7.11 -12.84
CA VAL A 4 -11.39 -6.39 -11.80
C VAL A 4 -10.58 -7.45 -11.06
N PHE A 5 -9.28 -7.22 -10.94
CA PHE A 5 -8.37 -8.07 -10.16
C PHE A 5 -8.44 -7.64 -8.69
N THR A 6 -8.84 -8.54 -7.81
CA THR A 6 -8.98 -8.27 -6.38
C THR A 6 -7.79 -8.83 -5.62
N MET A 7 -7.04 -7.93 -4.99
CA MET A 7 -5.89 -8.25 -4.16
C MET A 7 -6.18 -7.90 -2.70
N VAL A 8 -6.00 -8.86 -1.80
CA VAL A 8 -6.10 -8.62 -0.36
C VAL A 8 -4.69 -8.43 0.21
N VAL A 9 -4.44 -7.28 0.84
CA VAL A 9 -3.17 -6.93 1.48
C VAL A 9 -3.49 -6.59 2.94
N PRO A 10 -3.61 -7.59 3.84
CA PRO A 10 -4.07 -7.35 5.21
C PRO A 10 -2.94 -6.79 6.10
N GLN A 11 -2.16 -5.84 5.60
CA GLN A 11 -1.03 -5.22 6.28
C GLN A 11 -1.52 -4.38 7.46
N TRP A 12 -0.86 -4.54 8.61
CA TRP A 12 -1.14 -3.79 9.83
C TRP A 12 0.12 -3.11 10.40
N GLN A 13 1.28 -3.54 9.93
CA GLN A 13 2.60 -3.11 10.34
C GLN A 13 2.82 -1.61 10.13
N GLY A 14 2.28 -1.04 9.05
CA GLY A 14 2.42 0.38 8.76
C GLY A 14 1.69 1.26 9.77
N ALA A 15 0.52 0.83 10.24
CA ALA A 15 -0.23 1.52 11.30
C ALA A 15 0.35 1.27 12.71
N ALA A 16 0.95 0.09 12.94
CA ALA A 16 1.56 -0.32 14.21
C ALA A 16 0.69 0.02 15.44
N ALA A 17 -0.62 -0.25 15.33
CA ALA A 17 -1.63 0.05 16.35
C ALA A 17 -2.37 -1.23 16.81
N GLY A 18 -1.72 -2.39 16.67
CA GLY A 18 -2.32 -3.72 16.83
C GLY A 18 -2.78 -4.31 15.50
N THR A 19 -3.37 -5.52 15.55
CA THR A 19 -3.78 -6.31 14.36
C THR A 19 -5.19 -6.02 13.87
N GLY A 20 -5.84 -4.96 14.39
CA GLY A 20 -7.17 -4.54 13.93
C GLY A 20 -7.28 -4.37 12.40
N PRO A 21 -6.34 -3.67 11.74
CA PRO A 21 -6.26 -3.56 10.28
C PRO A 21 -6.26 -4.92 9.55
N TYR A 22 -5.46 -5.88 10.04
CA TYR A 22 -5.41 -7.24 9.49
C TYR A 22 -6.78 -7.91 9.54
N HIS A 23 -7.43 -7.90 10.71
CA HIS A 23 -8.74 -8.53 10.88
C HIS A 23 -9.83 -7.83 10.08
N GLY A 24 -9.77 -6.50 9.94
CA GLY A 24 -10.70 -5.72 9.12
C GLY A 24 -10.61 -6.11 7.64
N ALA A 25 -9.40 -6.15 7.08
CA ALA A 25 -9.16 -6.60 5.72
C ALA A 25 -9.67 -8.04 5.48
N GLN A 26 -9.38 -8.95 6.42
CA GLN A 26 -9.87 -10.34 6.36
C GLN A 26 -11.40 -10.43 6.44
N ALA A 27 -12.05 -9.58 7.25
CA ALA A 27 -13.50 -9.55 7.34
C ALA A 27 -14.13 -9.10 6.01
N ILE A 28 -13.60 -8.06 5.38
CA ILE A 28 -14.06 -7.59 4.06
C ILE A 28 -13.83 -8.69 3.00
N ALA A 29 -12.66 -9.33 2.99
CA ALA A 29 -12.36 -10.44 2.09
C ALA A 29 -13.37 -11.59 2.22
N ARG A 30 -13.74 -11.96 3.46
CA ARG A 30 -14.78 -12.98 3.72
C ARG A 30 -16.16 -12.55 3.22
N MET A 31 -16.52 -11.27 3.38
CA MET A 31 -17.80 -10.74 2.88
C MET A 31 -17.87 -10.75 1.35
N LEU A 32 -16.75 -10.50 0.66
CA LEU A 32 -16.68 -10.55 -0.79
C LEU A 32 -16.79 -11.98 -1.34
N GLY A 33 -16.26 -12.96 -0.60
CA GLY A 33 -16.24 -14.38 -0.95
C GLY A 33 -14.96 -14.77 -1.70
N ALA A 34 -14.45 -15.97 -1.43
CA ALA A 34 -13.16 -16.45 -1.94
C ALA A 34 -13.10 -16.45 -3.49
N ASP A 35 -14.21 -16.74 -4.15
CA ASP A 35 -14.31 -16.81 -5.62
C ASP A 35 -14.09 -15.45 -6.31
N ARG A 36 -14.08 -14.36 -5.54
CA ARG A 36 -13.86 -12.99 -6.00
C ARG A 36 -12.46 -12.47 -5.71
N ILE A 37 -11.63 -13.24 -5.01
CA ILE A 37 -10.28 -12.86 -4.61
C ILE A 37 -9.30 -13.55 -5.54
N ASP A 38 -8.52 -12.78 -6.28
CA ASP A 38 -7.50 -13.31 -7.19
C ASP A 38 -6.20 -13.62 -6.45
N VAL A 39 -5.83 -12.79 -5.47
CA VAL A 39 -4.62 -13.02 -4.67
C VAL A 39 -4.76 -12.46 -3.26
N GLN A 40 -4.08 -13.12 -2.32
CA GLN A 40 -3.90 -12.64 -0.96
C GLN A 40 -2.41 -12.57 -0.64
N VAL A 41 -1.93 -11.37 -0.35
CA VAL A 41 -0.54 -11.13 0.05
C VAL A 41 -0.32 -11.78 1.43
N PRO A 42 0.74 -12.59 1.60
CA PRO A 42 1.02 -13.23 2.87
C PRO A 42 1.44 -12.18 3.89
N VAL A 43 0.58 -11.92 4.85
CA VAL A 43 0.85 -11.08 6.03
C VAL A 43 0.60 -11.94 7.27
N HIS A 44 1.53 -11.90 8.21
CA HIS A 44 1.40 -12.59 9.47
C HIS A 44 0.80 -11.69 10.55
N GLU A 45 -0.09 -12.24 11.38
CA GLU A 45 -0.66 -11.55 12.55
C GLU A 45 0.39 -11.27 13.63
N GLN A 46 1.46 -12.05 13.64
CA GLN A 46 2.59 -11.88 14.54
C GLN A 46 3.76 -11.28 13.76
N SER A 47 4.42 -10.30 14.37
CA SER A 47 5.65 -9.72 13.85
C SER A 47 6.72 -9.72 14.95
N VAL A 48 7.97 -9.90 14.54
CA VAL A 48 9.12 -10.06 15.43
C VAL A 48 10.03 -8.82 15.45
N ALA A 49 9.87 -7.86 14.54
CA ALA A 49 10.86 -6.78 14.36
C ALA A 49 10.24 -5.38 14.33
N LYS A 50 9.98 -4.82 15.52
CA LYS A 50 9.83 -3.37 15.67
C LYS A 50 11.22 -2.74 15.81
N LYS A 51 11.63 -1.88 14.88
CA LYS A 51 12.84 -1.05 15.05
C LYS A 51 12.55 0.08 16.03
N GLU A 52 13.53 0.45 16.85
CA GLU A 52 13.45 1.63 17.74
C GLU A 52 13.74 2.94 16.97
N GLU A 53 14.50 2.87 15.87
CA GLU A 53 14.85 3.99 14.99
C GLU A 53 14.38 3.75 13.54
N GLY A 54 14.04 4.83 12.83
CA GLY A 54 13.54 4.77 11.44
C GLY A 54 12.12 4.22 11.34
N ILE A 55 11.76 3.68 10.18
CA ILE A 55 10.40 3.14 9.93
C ILE A 55 10.20 1.84 10.72
N TRP A 56 9.11 1.77 11.49
CA TRP A 56 8.74 0.54 12.19
C TRP A 56 8.31 -0.53 11.20
N TYR A 57 8.76 -1.79 11.42
CA TYR A 57 8.41 -2.95 10.59
C TYR A 57 8.75 -2.81 9.10
N GLU A 58 9.74 -1.98 8.77
CA GLU A 58 10.14 -1.67 7.39
C GLU A 58 10.44 -2.93 6.57
N TYR A 59 11.04 -3.95 7.18
CA TYR A 59 11.36 -5.21 6.51
C TYR A 59 10.09 -5.96 6.07
N GLU A 60 9.12 -6.13 6.98
CA GLU A 60 7.84 -6.76 6.65
C GLU A 60 7.07 -5.95 5.60
N ILE A 61 7.07 -4.62 5.72
CA ILE A 61 6.43 -3.72 4.75
C ILE A 61 7.06 -3.92 3.35
N ALA A 62 8.39 -3.99 3.28
CA ALA A 62 9.09 -4.27 2.03
C ALA A 62 8.70 -5.64 1.45
N GLU A 63 8.66 -6.70 2.26
CA GLU A 63 8.28 -8.03 1.79
C GLU A 63 6.82 -8.09 1.29
N HIS A 64 5.88 -7.40 1.94
CA HIS A 64 4.51 -7.30 1.44
C HIS A 64 4.42 -6.52 0.14
N LEU A 65 5.10 -5.36 0.05
CA LEU A 65 5.17 -4.56 -1.18
C LEU A 65 5.72 -5.38 -2.35
N LYS A 66 6.80 -6.12 -2.12
CA LYS A 66 7.42 -7.02 -3.09
C LYS A 66 6.44 -8.11 -3.56
N SER A 67 5.74 -8.74 -2.62
CA SER A 67 4.78 -9.81 -2.93
C SER A 67 3.56 -9.29 -3.71
N ALA A 68 3.05 -8.11 -3.33
CA ALA A 68 1.97 -7.44 -4.05
C ALA A 68 2.39 -7.11 -5.49
N LEU A 69 3.53 -6.44 -5.67
CA LEU A 69 4.07 -6.11 -6.99
C LEU A 69 4.29 -7.36 -7.85
N ALA A 70 4.89 -8.41 -7.31
CA ALA A 70 5.10 -9.67 -8.04
C ALA A 70 3.76 -10.29 -8.53
N SER A 71 2.72 -10.20 -7.70
CA SER A 71 1.38 -10.69 -8.07
C SER A 71 0.77 -9.86 -9.22
N LEU A 72 0.92 -8.53 -9.18
CA LEU A 72 0.47 -7.64 -10.24
C LEU A 72 1.23 -7.86 -11.56
N GLU A 73 2.56 -8.07 -11.51
CA GLU A 73 3.36 -8.38 -12.70
C GLU A 73 2.97 -9.70 -13.36
N ALA A 74 2.62 -10.70 -12.55
CA ALA A 74 2.21 -12.02 -13.03
C ALA A 74 0.84 -11.97 -13.72
N SER A 75 -0.12 -11.25 -13.12
CA SER A 75 -1.51 -11.22 -13.58
C SER A 75 -1.80 -10.12 -14.61
N LYS A 76 -0.95 -9.09 -14.68
CA LYS A 76 -1.06 -7.93 -15.57
C LYS A 76 -2.45 -7.28 -15.61
N PRO A 77 -3.07 -6.99 -14.44
CA PRO A 77 -4.44 -6.49 -14.41
C PRO A 77 -4.51 -5.03 -14.87
N GLN A 78 -5.57 -4.68 -15.59
CA GLN A 78 -5.83 -3.27 -15.95
C GLN A 78 -6.69 -2.54 -14.91
N ARG A 79 -7.36 -3.27 -14.01
CA ARG A 79 -8.18 -2.68 -12.95
C ARG A 79 -8.00 -3.49 -11.69
N ILE A 80 -7.74 -2.81 -10.58
CA ILE A 80 -7.39 -3.43 -9.31
C ILE A 80 -8.37 -2.95 -8.24
N LEU A 81 -8.85 -3.89 -7.43
CA LEU A 81 -9.44 -3.62 -6.13
C LEU A 81 -8.45 -4.10 -5.06
N THR A 82 -7.89 -3.17 -4.29
CA THR A 82 -7.09 -3.52 -3.12
C THR A 82 -7.99 -3.56 -1.89
N ILE A 83 -8.00 -4.67 -1.17
CA ILE A 83 -8.55 -4.74 0.19
C ILE A 83 -7.37 -4.66 1.15
N GLY A 84 -7.06 -3.43 1.56
CA GLY A 84 -5.95 -3.12 2.44
C GLY A 84 -6.29 -3.31 3.92
N GLY A 85 -5.24 -3.38 4.75
CA GLY A 85 -5.36 -3.18 6.19
C GLY A 85 -5.05 -1.73 6.58
N ASP A 86 -3.90 -1.20 6.15
CA ASP A 86 -3.50 0.20 6.31
C ASP A 86 -3.22 0.89 4.96
N CYS A 87 -3.10 2.22 4.95
CA CYS A 87 -2.98 3.03 3.72
C CYS A 87 -1.74 2.68 2.87
N ALA A 88 -0.72 2.04 3.45
CA ALA A 88 0.45 1.58 2.70
C ALA A 88 0.15 0.38 1.79
N SER A 89 -1.00 -0.28 1.98
CA SER A 89 -1.46 -1.40 1.15
C SER A 89 -1.69 -1.01 -0.31
N ASP A 90 -1.97 0.27 -0.59
CA ASP A 90 -2.32 0.75 -1.93
C ASP A 90 -1.11 1.11 -2.80
N ILE A 91 0.09 1.21 -2.22
CA ILE A 91 1.32 1.65 -2.90
C ILE A 91 1.62 0.79 -4.13
N ALA A 92 1.54 -0.54 -4.00
CA ALA A 92 1.81 -1.47 -5.09
C ALA A 92 0.87 -1.22 -6.29
N SER A 93 -0.44 -1.12 -6.02
CA SER A 93 -1.46 -0.94 -7.04
C SER A 93 -1.31 0.42 -7.74
N ILE A 94 -1.10 1.50 -6.99
CA ILE A 94 -0.98 2.84 -7.56
C ILE A 94 0.28 2.95 -8.42
N SER A 95 1.44 2.53 -7.90
CA SER A 95 2.71 2.59 -8.65
C SER A 95 2.67 1.73 -9.91
N TYR A 96 2.10 0.51 -9.81
CA TYR A 96 1.90 -0.38 -10.96
C TYR A 96 0.99 0.25 -12.02
N LEU A 97 -0.16 0.80 -11.63
CA LEU A 97 -1.10 1.41 -12.57
C LEU A 97 -0.54 2.69 -13.19
N ASN A 98 0.21 3.49 -12.42
CA ASN A 98 0.86 4.68 -12.96
C ASN A 98 1.82 4.33 -14.10
N ARG A 99 2.63 3.27 -13.92
CA ARG A 99 3.48 2.75 -14.99
C ARG A 99 2.67 2.18 -16.15
N LEU A 100 1.61 1.42 -15.86
CA LEU A 100 0.77 0.79 -16.90
C LEU A 100 0.11 1.82 -17.81
N TYR A 101 -0.24 2.99 -17.27
CA TYR A 101 -0.87 4.09 -17.98
C TYR A 101 0.10 5.19 -18.40
N ASP A 102 1.41 4.91 -18.41
CA ASP A 102 2.44 5.87 -18.85
C ASP A 102 2.35 7.24 -18.15
N GLY A 103 1.96 7.26 -16.87
CA GLY A 103 1.76 8.47 -16.08
C GLY A 103 0.40 9.17 -16.27
N ASP A 104 -0.49 8.68 -17.14
CA ASP A 104 -1.86 9.18 -17.32
C ASP A 104 -2.79 8.60 -16.23
N LEU A 105 -2.46 8.89 -14.97
CA LEU A 105 -3.22 8.49 -13.79
C LEU A 105 -3.50 9.71 -12.91
N THR A 106 -4.75 9.84 -12.46
CA THR A 106 -5.11 10.75 -11.36
C THR A 106 -5.43 9.93 -10.12
N VAL A 107 -4.77 10.27 -9.00
CA VAL A 107 -5.00 9.67 -7.69
C VAL A 107 -5.87 10.62 -6.87
N LEU A 108 -7.11 10.22 -6.64
CA LEU A 108 -7.99 10.88 -5.69
C LEU A 108 -7.80 10.24 -4.31
N TRP A 109 -7.09 10.92 -3.42
CA TRP A 109 -6.77 10.45 -2.06
C TRP A 109 -7.87 10.89 -1.09
N LEU A 110 -8.79 9.96 -0.77
CA LEU A 110 -9.88 10.17 0.19
C LEU A 110 -9.41 9.76 1.58
N ASP A 111 -8.91 10.72 2.35
CA ASP A 111 -8.43 10.46 3.70
C ASP A 111 -8.54 11.73 4.55
N ALA A 112 -8.65 11.55 5.87
CA ALA A 112 -8.54 12.64 6.85
C ALA A 112 -7.09 13.14 7.00
N HIS A 113 -6.10 12.39 6.50
CA HIS A 113 -4.69 12.74 6.57
C HIS A 113 -4.04 12.71 5.18
N ALA A 114 -3.00 13.54 5.00
CA ALA A 114 -2.35 13.65 3.69
C ALA A 114 -1.37 12.51 3.41
N ASP A 115 -0.94 11.76 4.44
CA ASP A 115 0.02 10.67 4.29
C ASP A 115 1.36 11.08 3.64
N LEU A 116 1.78 12.32 3.91
CA LEU A 116 2.94 12.98 3.31
C LEU A 116 4.19 13.08 4.22
N ASN A 117 4.22 12.39 5.36
CA ASN A 117 5.41 12.41 6.23
C ASN A 117 6.60 11.72 5.55
N THR A 118 7.81 12.21 5.83
CA THR A 118 9.07 11.50 5.57
C THR A 118 9.51 10.73 6.83
N PRO A 119 10.46 9.79 6.73
CA PRO A 119 11.05 9.14 7.90
C PRO A 119 11.61 10.14 8.92
N GLU A 120 12.17 11.26 8.46
CA GLU A 120 12.82 12.28 9.30
C GLU A 120 11.82 13.24 9.96
N SER A 121 10.69 13.51 9.30
CA SER A 121 9.67 14.46 9.75
C SER A 121 8.52 13.80 10.53
N SER A 122 8.39 12.48 10.45
CA SER A 122 7.30 11.76 11.09
C SER A 122 7.38 11.86 12.61
N PRO A 123 6.28 12.24 13.29
CA PRO A 123 6.25 12.29 14.76
C PRO A 123 6.10 10.90 15.40
N SER A 124 5.87 9.85 14.61
CA SER A 124 5.49 8.52 15.12
C SER A 124 6.32 7.35 14.60
N ASN A 125 7.14 7.57 13.56
CA ASN A 125 7.88 6.52 12.84
C ASN A 125 7.01 5.43 12.20
N LYS A 126 5.68 5.60 12.21
CA LYS A 126 4.72 4.68 11.60
C LYS A 126 4.61 4.96 10.11
N PHE A 127 4.70 3.90 9.32
CA PHE A 127 4.73 4.01 7.87
C PHE A 127 3.40 4.45 7.27
N HIS A 128 2.24 4.22 7.92
CA HIS A 128 0.93 4.55 7.34
C HIS A 128 0.72 6.04 7.05
N GLY A 129 1.50 6.94 7.66
CA GLY A 129 1.44 8.38 7.38
C GLY A 129 2.46 8.85 6.33
N MET A 130 3.11 7.92 5.63
CA MET A 130 4.14 8.12 4.59
C MET A 130 3.82 7.56 3.19
N PRO A 131 2.76 6.75 2.91
CA PRO A 131 2.60 6.09 1.61
C PRO A 131 2.59 7.04 0.42
N LEU A 132 1.89 8.17 0.55
CA LEU A 132 1.74 9.11 -0.55
C LEU A 132 3.03 9.89 -0.79
N ARG A 133 3.82 10.17 0.27
CA ARG A 133 5.17 10.71 0.12
C ARG A 133 6.06 9.76 -0.68
N LEU A 134 6.01 8.46 -0.37
CA LEU A 134 6.78 7.45 -1.12
C LEU A 134 6.35 7.39 -2.59
N LEU A 135 5.04 7.40 -2.86
CA LEU A 135 4.51 7.43 -4.22
C LEU A 135 4.94 8.68 -4.99
N LEU A 136 5.15 9.83 -4.32
CA LEU A 136 5.67 11.06 -4.92
C LEU A 136 7.19 11.08 -5.09
N GLY A 137 7.88 9.96 -4.87
CA GLY A 137 9.31 9.82 -5.14
C GLY A 137 10.23 10.17 -3.98
N GLU A 138 9.71 10.33 -2.77
CA GLU A 138 10.48 10.67 -1.57
C GLU A 138 10.20 9.67 -0.44
N GLY A 139 11.22 9.14 0.24
CA GLY A 139 11.00 8.22 1.35
C GLY A 139 12.21 7.32 1.63
N ALA A 140 11.98 6.19 2.29
CA ALA A 140 13.04 5.22 2.54
C ALA A 140 13.58 4.67 1.20
N PRO A 141 14.90 4.80 0.92
CA PRO A 141 15.47 4.42 -0.37
C PRO A 141 15.16 2.99 -0.80
N GLY A 142 15.23 2.03 0.14
CA GLY A 142 14.97 0.63 -0.14
C GLY A 142 13.52 0.34 -0.57
N LEU A 143 12.54 1.11 -0.10
CA LEU A 143 11.15 1.00 -0.54
C LEU A 143 10.92 1.75 -1.85
N LEU A 144 11.57 2.91 -2.02
CA LEU A 144 11.43 3.74 -3.20
C LEU A 144 11.97 3.03 -4.46
N GLU A 145 13.13 2.39 -4.35
CA GLU A 145 13.75 1.62 -5.44
C GLU A 145 12.90 0.45 -5.95
N MET A 146 11.93 0.00 -5.15
CA MET A 146 11.02 -1.09 -5.55
C MET A 146 9.87 -0.61 -6.44
N LEU A 147 9.55 0.69 -6.45
CA LEU A 147 8.38 1.21 -7.13
C LEU A 147 8.57 1.15 -8.66
N PRO A 148 7.65 0.49 -9.40
CA PRO A 148 7.61 0.55 -10.86
C PRO A 148 7.60 1.95 -11.46
N SER A 149 6.99 2.91 -10.75
CA SER A 149 6.82 4.30 -11.17
C SER A 149 6.40 5.16 -9.97
N THR A 150 6.80 6.44 -9.98
CA THR A 150 6.39 7.46 -9.00
C THR A 150 5.41 8.43 -9.65
N LEU A 151 4.59 9.05 -8.82
CA LEU A 151 3.64 10.10 -9.18
C LEU A 151 4.33 11.46 -9.22
N GLU A 152 3.82 12.34 -10.08
CA GLU A 152 4.04 13.77 -10.01
C GLU A 152 3.00 14.44 -9.09
N PRO A 153 3.32 15.55 -8.40
CA PRO A 153 2.37 16.24 -7.53
C PRO A 153 1.04 16.61 -8.20
N GLY A 154 1.08 16.94 -9.49
CA GLY A 154 -0.12 17.28 -10.28
C GLY A 154 -1.09 16.11 -10.51
N GLN A 155 -0.67 14.87 -10.24
CA GLN A 155 -1.52 13.68 -10.35
C GLN A 155 -2.38 13.45 -9.10
N VAL A 156 -2.12 14.15 -8.00
CA VAL A 156 -2.74 13.87 -6.70
C VAL A 156 -3.77 14.94 -6.36
N VAL A 157 -4.97 14.49 -6.00
CA VAL A 157 -6.06 15.34 -5.49
C VAL A 157 -6.49 14.83 -4.12
N PHE A 158 -6.45 15.69 -3.11
CA PHE A 158 -6.95 15.37 -1.78
C PHE A 158 -8.42 15.70 -1.62
N THR A 159 -9.12 14.90 -0.81
CA THR A 159 -10.46 15.21 -0.34
C THR A 159 -10.70 14.57 1.03
N GLY A 160 -11.32 15.30 1.95
CA GLY A 160 -11.58 14.84 3.33
C GLY A 160 -10.57 15.31 4.38
N LEU A 161 -9.51 16.02 3.99
CA LEU A 161 -8.54 16.69 4.88
C LEU A 161 -9.17 17.75 5.79
#